data_AF-A0A1X7SXL0-F1
#
_entry.id   AF-A0A1X7SXL0-F1
#
_cell.length_a   1.000
_cell.length_b   1.000
_cell.length_c   1.000
_cell.angle_alpha   90.00
_cell.angle_beta   90.00
_cell.angle_gamma   90.00
#
_symmetry.space_group_name_H-M   'P 1'
#
loop_
_entity.id
_entity.type
_entity.pdbx_description
1 polymer ?
#
loop_
_entity_poly.entity_id
_entity_poly.type
_entity_poly.pdbx_seq_one_letter_code
_entity_poly.pdbx_strand_id
1 'polypeptide(L)'
;MIALISAVIFCFLTSALAQQANCSTEGQFTAPAGSYVFSWSLQSNGMYVDCNVSVNTADNTWVAVGFSEDRFMPDTDVIIGANDGTDEFVEDRWNGQSRVAGPSLDPMQNIMDTSSMRDGNRLTISFTRPLVSPDTSGRDENLDVCRNVLWAFGGTTTFVNGDVTALGGHSNRGVFPGQLCLCTIASTTATTATPTMTPTATTVTRSATVIPSATPEETPETTSSAASVANVAVLTFIFIFIATIF
;
A
#
# COMPACT_ATOMS: atom_id res chain seq x y z
N MET A 1 19.83 11.62 -61.93
CA MET A 1 18.74 12.58 -61.57
C MET A 1 17.65 11.75 -60.90
N ILE A 2 17.72 11.52 -59.58
CA ILE A 2 17.23 12.37 -58.49
C ILE A 2 15.71 12.62 -58.60
N ALA A 3 14.96 11.88 -57.80
CA ALA A 3 13.73 12.34 -57.14
C ALA A 3 13.68 11.68 -55.76
N LEU A 4 13.98 12.47 -54.73
CA LEU A 4 13.86 12.20 -53.29
C LEU A 4 12.65 12.99 -52.76
N ILE A 5 12.26 12.68 -51.51
CA ILE A 5 11.41 13.47 -50.58
C ILE A 5 9.90 13.27 -50.87
N SER A 6 9.00 12.90 -49.96
CA SER A 6 8.97 12.87 -48.49
C SER A 6 7.93 11.85 -48.04
N ALA A 7 8.28 10.98 -47.10
CA ALA A 7 7.31 10.25 -46.27
C ALA A 7 7.93 10.07 -44.88
N VAL A 8 8.15 11.18 -44.21
CA VAL A 8 8.40 11.24 -42.78
C VAL A 8 7.33 12.16 -42.23
N ILE A 9 6.79 11.83 -41.07
CA ILE A 9 5.69 12.50 -40.34
C ILE A 9 4.33 11.85 -40.61
N PHE A 10 4.14 10.64 -40.09
CA PHE A 10 2.89 10.25 -39.42
C PHE A 10 3.21 9.19 -38.37
N CYS A 11 2.58 9.29 -37.21
CA CYS A 11 2.71 8.41 -36.03
C CYS A 11 3.94 8.58 -35.12
N PHE A 12 4.10 9.77 -34.53
CA PHE A 12 4.67 9.89 -33.18
C PHE A 12 3.68 10.53 -32.18
N LEU A 13 2.37 10.46 -32.45
CA LEU A 13 1.33 10.99 -31.56
C LEU A 13 0.32 9.91 -31.08
N THR A 14 0.74 8.65 -30.97
CA THR A 14 -0.11 7.58 -30.41
C THR A 14 0.47 6.91 -29.16
N SER A 15 1.66 7.30 -28.69
CA SER A 15 2.30 6.63 -27.55
C SER A 15 1.71 6.99 -26.18
N ALA A 16 0.82 7.98 -26.07
CA ALA A 16 0.20 8.35 -24.80
C ALA A 16 -1.16 7.65 -24.54
N LEU A 17 -1.75 6.97 -25.52
CA LEU A 17 -3.06 6.29 -25.38
C LEU A 17 -2.94 4.78 -25.13
N ALA A 18 -1.75 4.19 -25.27
CA ALA A 18 -1.56 2.75 -25.17
C ALA A 18 -1.42 2.22 -23.72
N GLN A 19 -1.26 3.09 -22.73
CA GLN A 19 -1.07 2.65 -21.34
C GLN A 19 -2.40 2.28 -20.63
N GLN A 20 -3.54 2.66 -21.22
CA GLN A 20 -4.87 2.47 -20.62
C GLN A 20 -5.56 1.15 -20.98
N ALA A 21 -4.95 0.34 -21.85
CA ALA A 21 -5.54 -0.92 -22.32
C ALA A 21 -5.23 -2.15 -21.43
N ASN A 22 -4.38 -2.00 -20.40
CA ASN A 22 -3.84 -3.15 -19.63
C ASN A 22 -4.10 -3.07 -18.11
N CYS A 23 -5.04 -2.23 -17.66
CA CYS A 23 -5.49 -2.24 -16.27
C CYS A 23 -6.65 -3.22 -16.07
N SER A 24 -6.93 -3.59 -14.83
CA SER A 24 -8.07 -4.43 -14.46
C SER A 24 -8.78 -3.88 -13.23
N THR A 25 -10.10 -4.04 -13.17
CA THR A 25 -10.87 -3.79 -11.93
C THR A 25 -10.95 -5.04 -11.07
N GLU A 26 -10.82 -6.21 -11.65
CA GLU A 26 -10.79 -7.50 -10.96
C GLU A 26 -9.81 -8.42 -11.67
N GLY A 27 -9.25 -9.37 -10.95
CA GLY A 27 -8.35 -10.34 -11.55
C GLY A 27 -7.69 -11.27 -10.55
N GLN A 28 -6.81 -12.11 -11.07
CA GLN A 28 -6.00 -12.98 -10.25
C GLN A 28 -4.64 -13.27 -10.90
N PHE A 29 -3.65 -13.49 -10.05
CA PHE A 29 -2.40 -14.14 -10.37
C PHE A 29 -2.35 -15.53 -9.74
N THR A 30 -1.77 -16.47 -10.46
CA THR A 30 -1.65 -17.86 -10.01
C THR A 30 -0.22 -18.33 -10.23
N ALA A 31 0.41 -18.81 -9.15
CA ALA A 31 1.75 -19.39 -9.24
C ALA A 31 1.69 -20.75 -9.95
N PRO A 32 2.82 -21.26 -10.48
CA PRO A 32 2.85 -22.56 -11.14
C PRO A 32 2.19 -23.67 -10.31
N ALA A 33 1.49 -24.56 -11.01
CA ALA A 33 0.67 -25.65 -10.45
C ALA A 33 -0.49 -25.22 -9.52
N GLY A 34 -0.89 -23.93 -9.52
CA GLY A 34 -2.02 -23.47 -8.70
C GLY A 34 -1.76 -23.50 -7.19
N SER A 35 -0.48 -23.54 -6.81
CA SER A 35 -0.03 -23.65 -5.42
C SER A 35 -0.36 -22.42 -4.60
N TYR A 36 -0.36 -21.24 -5.23
CA TYR A 36 -0.65 -19.93 -4.65
C TYR A 36 -1.52 -19.12 -5.62
N VAL A 37 -2.56 -18.48 -5.10
CA VAL A 37 -3.47 -17.60 -5.82
C VAL A 37 -3.54 -16.27 -5.09
N PHE A 38 -3.36 -15.17 -5.81
CA PHE A 38 -3.67 -13.82 -5.33
C PHE A 38 -4.76 -13.25 -6.24
N SER A 39 -5.88 -12.82 -5.69
CA SER A 39 -6.95 -12.16 -6.43
C SER A 39 -7.26 -10.79 -5.84
N TRP A 40 -7.81 -9.93 -6.69
CA TRP A 40 -8.18 -8.58 -6.32
C TRP A 40 -9.51 -8.18 -6.96
N SER A 41 -10.21 -7.25 -6.33
CA SER A 41 -11.38 -6.56 -6.85
C SER A 41 -11.39 -5.11 -6.38
N LEU A 42 -11.46 -4.17 -7.30
CA LEU A 42 -11.59 -2.75 -7.02
C LEU A 42 -13.04 -2.47 -6.60
N GLN A 43 -13.22 -1.84 -5.45
CA GLN A 43 -14.55 -1.45 -5.00
C GLN A 43 -15.19 -0.41 -5.93
N SER A 44 -16.52 -0.30 -5.89
CA SER A 44 -17.29 0.59 -6.78
C SER A 44 -16.92 2.08 -6.65
N ASN A 45 -16.38 2.49 -5.50
CA ASN A 45 -15.88 3.84 -5.26
C ASN A 45 -14.51 4.11 -5.91
N GLY A 46 -13.81 3.08 -6.41
CA GLY A 46 -12.48 3.17 -7.00
C GLY A 46 -11.37 3.61 -6.04
N MET A 47 -11.63 3.58 -4.73
CA MET A 47 -10.70 4.05 -3.69
C MET A 47 -10.06 2.90 -2.90
N TYR A 48 -10.68 1.72 -2.91
CA TYR A 48 -10.23 0.56 -2.15
C TYR A 48 -10.17 -0.67 -3.03
N VAL A 49 -9.25 -1.57 -2.70
CA VAL A 49 -9.12 -2.88 -3.33
C VAL A 49 -9.31 -3.97 -2.29
N ASP A 50 -10.23 -4.88 -2.58
CA ASP A 50 -10.44 -6.10 -1.82
C ASP A 50 -9.46 -7.14 -2.36
N CYS A 51 -8.64 -7.71 -1.49
CA CYS A 51 -7.60 -8.66 -1.84
C CYS A 51 -7.85 -10.01 -1.16
N ASN A 52 -7.52 -11.09 -1.86
CA ASN A 52 -7.49 -12.44 -1.30
C ASN A 52 -6.21 -13.16 -1.70
N VAL A 53 -5.62 -13.88 -0.77
CA VAL A 53 -4.46 -14.74 -0.99
C VAL A 53 -4.78 -16.13 -0.49
N SER A 54 -4.64 -17.15 -1.35
CA SER A 54 -4.98 -18.53 -1.03
C SER A 54 -3.87 -19.50 -1.44
N VAL A 55 -3.45 -20.37 -0.53
CA VAL A 55 -2.29 -21.25 -0.71
C VAL A 55 -2.49 -22.61 -0.04
N ASN A 56 -1.95 -23.67 -0.64
CA ASN A 56 -1.79 -24.95 0.05
C ASN A 56 -0.49 -24.94 0.87
N THR A 57 -0.59 -24.96 2.19
CA THR A 57 0.57 -24.92 3.09
C THR A 57 0.32 -25.71 4.38
N ALA A 58 1.41 -26.15 5.03
CA ALA A 58 1.34 -26.89 6.29
C ALA A 58 0.73 -26.05 7.43
N ASP A 59 0.32 -26.72 8.50
CA ASP A 59 -0.12 -26.07 9.73
C ASP A 59 1.00 -25.24 10.35
N ASN A 60 0.64 -24.24 11.16
CA ASN A 60 1.59 -23.33 11.82
C ASN A 60 2.55 -22.64 10.83
N THR A 61 2.05 -22.33 9.63
CA THR A 61 2.79 -21.54 8.65
C THR A 61 2.00 -20.34 8.15
N TRP A 62 2.72 -19.32 7.72
CA TRP A 62 2.17 -18.09 7.17
C TRP A 62 2.17 -18.06 5.64
N VAL A 63 1.36 -17.16 5.10
CA VAL A 63 1.32 -16.74 3.70
C VAL A 63 1.45 -15.22 3.61
N ALA A 64 2.09 -14.72 2.56
CA ALA A 64 2.26 -13.28 2.34
C ALA A 64 2.21 -12.90 0.86
N VAL A 65 1.68 -11.71 0.61
CA VAL A 65 1.76 -10.99 -0.66
C VAL A 65 2.57 -9.71 -0.45
N GLY A 66 3.43 -9.36 -1.41
CA GLY A 66 4.21 -8.14 -1.35
C GLY A 66 4.04 -7.28 -2.60
N PHE A 67 4.05 -5.96 -2.43
CA PHE A 67 3.98 -4.97 -3.49
C PHE A 67 5.33 -4.26 -3.57
N SER A 68 5.95 -4.28 -4.76
CA SER A 68 7.30 -3.71 -4.93
C SER A 68 7.44 -2.93 -6.23
N GLU A 69 8.34 -1.97 -6.21
CA GLU A 69 8.73 -1.21 -7.40
C GLU A 69 9.67 -2.00 -8.31
N ASP A 70 10.49 -2.91 -7.77
CA ASP A 70 11.66 -3.46 -8.46
C ASP A 70 11.70 -5.01 -8.56
N ARG A 71 10.69 -5.71 -8.06
CA ARG A 71 10.56 -7.19 -8.03
C ARG A 71 11.42 -7.90 -6.98
N PHE A 72 12.13 -7.17 -6.13
CA PHE A 72 12.92 -7.74 -5.05
C PHE A 72 12.19 -7.64 -3.71
N MET A 73 12.60 -8.48 -2.76
CA MET A 73 12.04 -8.54 -1.40
C MET A 73 12.42 -7.36 -0.50
N PRO A 74 13.65 -6.80 -0.55
CA PRO A 74 14.00 -5.63 0.24
C PRO A 74 13.17 -4.43 -0.21
N ASP A 75 12.88 -3.55 0.74
CA ASP A 75 12.10 -2.33 0.55
C ASP A 75 10.76 -2.63 -0.14
N THR A 76 9.97 -3.49 0.50
CA THR A 76 8.70 -4.01 -0.02
C THR A 76 7.60 -3.94 1.05
N ASP A 77 6.47 -3.38 0.65
CA ASP A 77 5.18 -3.40 1.34
C ASP A 77 4.64 -4.84 1.35
N VAL A 78 4.33 -5.39 2.52
CA VAL A 78 3.95 -6.80 2.68
C VAL A 78 2.75 -6.96 3.57
N ILE A 79 1.75 -7.68 3.08
CA ILE A 79 0.65 -8.17 3.90
C ILE A 79 0.90 -9.66 4.15
N ILE A 80 0.91 -10.04 5.42
CA ILE A 80 1.19 -11.40 5.89
C ILE A 80 0.09 -11.87 6.82
N GLY A 81 -0.23 -13.16 6.78
CA GLY A 81 -1.17 -13.74 7.72
C GLY A 81 -1.04 -15.24 7.89
N ALA A 82 -1.65 -15.72 8.96
CA ALA A 82 -1.72 -17.13 9.30
C ALA A 82 -2.97 -17.43 10.13
N ASN A 83 -3.28 -18.70 10.23
CA ASN A 83 -4.31 -19.26 11.11
C ASN A 83 -3.86 -20.69 11.44
N ASP A 84 -3.74 -21.01 12.72
CA ASP A 84 -3.37 -22.34 13.22
C ASP A 84 -4.56 -23.16 13.77
N GLY A 85 -5.77 -22.64 13.59
CA GLY A 85 -7.02 -23.20 14.10
C GLY A 85 -7.43 -22.66 15.47
N THR A 86 -6.51 -22.03 16.22
CA THR A 86 -6.77 -21.37 17.50
C THR A 86 -6.51 -19.88 17.42
N ASP A 87 -5.32 -19.51 16.95
CA ASP A 87 -4.85 -18.15 16.82
C ASP A 87 -4.70 -17.79 15.33
N GLU A 88 -4.96 -16.53 15.00
CA GLU A 88 -4.91 -16.02 13.64
C GLU A 88 -4.52 -14.55 13.58
N PHE A 89 -3.93 -14.15 12.46
CA PHE A 89 -3.66 -12.75 12.18
C PHE A 89 -3.61 -12.49 10.68
N VAL A 90 -3.86 -11.23 10.31
CA VAL A 90 -3.46 -10.62 9.05
C VAL A 90 -2.91 -9.25 9.40
N GLU A 91 -1.66 -8.99 9.04
CA GLU A 91 -0.93 -7.79 9.43
C GLU A 91 -0.26 -7.14 8.22
N ASP A 92 -0.21 -5.83 8.29
CA ASP A 92 0.53 -4.96 7.41
C ASP A 92 1.97 -4.83 7.92
N ARG A 93 2.95 -5.11 7.06
CA ARG A 93 4.35 -5.21 7.45
C ARG A 93 5.27 -4.66 6.36
N TRP A 94 6.47 -4.32 6.79
CA TRP A 94 7.53 -3.81 5.92
C TRP A 94 8.74 -4.72 5.90
N ASN A 95 9.16 -5.12 4.71
CA ASN A 95 10.50 -5.67 4.51
C ASN A 95 11.49 -4.52 4.26
N GLY A 96 12.32 -4.21 5.25
CA GLY A 96 13.42 -3.27 5.03
C GLY A 96 14.57 -3.86 4.23
N GLN A 97 15.59 -3.03 3.99
CA GLN A 97 16.79 -3.40 3.23
C GLN A 97 17.49 -4.69 3.73
N SER A 98 17.46 -4.96 5.04
CA SER A 98 18.06 -6.18 5.61
C SER A 98 17.07 -7.32 5.67
N ARG A 99 17.41 -8.44 5.01
CA ARG A 99 16.60 -9.66 4.98
C ARG A 99 16.66 -10.49 6.26
N VAL A 100 17.58 -10.18 7.17
CA VAL A 100 17.88 -11.04 8.33
C VAL A 100 16.78 -11.00 9.39
N ALA A 101 16.17 -9.83 9.60
CA ALA A 101 15.15 -9.63 10.63
C ALA A 101 13.75 -10.11 10.18
N GLY A 102 13.54 -10.33 8.88
CA GLY A 102 12.22 -10.54 8.30
C GLY A 102 11.36 -9.26 8.29
N PRO A 103 10.08 -9.38 7.92
CA PRO A 103 9.16 -8.24 7.86
C PRO A 103 8.84 -7.71 9.26
N SER A 104 9.15 -6.43 9.49
CA SER A 104 8.78 -5.71 10.72
C SER A 104 7.34 -5.24 10.65
N LEU A 105 6.63 -5.19 11.78
CA LEU A 105 5.29 -4.62 11.85
C LEU A 105 5.29 -3.18 11.33
N ASP A 106 4.31 -2.84 10.50
CA ASP A 106 4.14 -1.47 10.06
C ASP A 106 3.56 -0.59 11.18
N PRO A 107 4.17 0.59 11.48
CA PRO A 107 3.60 1.55 12.43
C PRO A 107 2.17 1.98 12.10
N MET A 108 1.76 1.93 10.84
CA MET A 108 0.45 2.31 10.34
C MET A 108 -0.20 1.11 9.65
N GLN A 109 -1.04 0.36 10.38
CA GLN A 109 -1.81 -0.75 9.81
C GLN A 109 -2.95 -0.20 8.92
N ASN A 110 -2.69 0.05 7.64
CA ASN A 110 -3.66 0.68 6.72
C ASN A 110 -4.48 -0.33 5.91
N ILE A 111 -4.65 -1.53 6.47
CA ILE A 111 -5.55 -2.58 5.99
C ILE A 111 -6.81 -2.69 6.85
N MET A 112 -7.91 -3.14 6.25
CA MET A 112 -9.23 -3.29 6.86
C MET A 112 -9.87 -4.62 6.44
N ASP A 113 -11.03 -4.95 7.03
CA ASP A 113 -11.84 -6.13 6.68
C ASP A 113 -11.01 -7.43 6.61
N THR A 114 -10.05 -7.55 7.52
CA THR A 114 -9.09 -8.63 7.53
C THR A 114 -9.75 -9.93 7.98
N SER A 115 -9.42 -11.03 7.31
CA SER A 115 -9.79 -12.38 7.75
C SER A 115 -8.70 -13.38 7.41
N SER A 116 -8.56 -14.41 8.22
CA SER A 116 -7.71 -15.55 7.98
C SER A 116 -8.54 -16.82 8.16
N MET A 117 -8.37 -17.80 7.28
CA MET A 117 -9.14 -19.04 7.35
C MET A 117 -8.26 -20.20 6.92
N ARG A 118 -8.28 -21.27 7.72
CA ARG A 118 -7.69 -22.55 7.38
C ARG A 118 -8.77 -23.61 7.17
N ASP A 119 -8.79 -24.20 5.98
CA ASP A 119 -9.59 -25.38 5.65
C ASP A 119 -8.67 -26.52 5.20
N GLY A 120 -8.40 -27.44 6.13
CA GLY A 120 -7.34 -28.44 5.96
C GLY A 120 -5.99 -27.80 5.64
N ASN A 121 -5.40 -28.16 4.51
CA ASN A 121 -4.11 -27.60 4.07
C ASN A 121 -4.24 -26.26 3.35
N ARG A 122 -5.45 -25.74 3.15
CA ARG A 122 -5.68 -24.48 2.45
C ARG A 122 -5.72 -23.34 3.46
N LEU A 123 -4.73 -22.44 3.41
CA LEU A 123 -4.74 -21.17 4.12
C LEU A 123 -5.19 -20.07 3.17
N THR A 124 -6.16 -19.27 3.60
CA THR A 124 -6.65 -18.11 2.87
C THR A 124 -6.66 -16.89 3.78
N ILE A 125 -6.08 -15.78 3.33
CA ILE A 125 -6.19 -14.48 3.99
C ILE A 125 -6.90 -13.51 3.07
N SER A 126 -7.72 -12.63 3.63
CA SER A 126 -8.36 -11.53 2.91
C SER A 126 -8.12 -10.23 3.66
N PHE A 127 -8.03 -9.13 2.91
CA PHE A 127 -7.88 -7.78 3.44
C PHE A 127 -8.35 -6.77 2.40
N THR A 128 -8.78 -5.61 2.86
CA THR A 128 -9.09 -4.45 2.04
C THR A 128 -8.04 -3.38 2.30
N ARG A 129 -7.55 -2.71 1.25
CA ARG A 129 -6.63 -1.57 1.43
C ARG A 129 -6.95 -0.39 0.51
N PRO A 130 -6.56 0.84 0.90
CA PRO A 130 -6.63 2.00 0.01
C PRO A 130 -5.80 1.79 -1.25
N LEU A 131 -6.31 2.32 -2.37
CA LEU A 131 -5.59 2.37 -3.65
C LEU A 131 -4.39 3.32 -3.56
N VAL A 132 -4.55 4.45 -2.88
CA VAL A 132 -3.48 5.39 -2.53
C VAL A 132 -3.32 5.33 -1.03
N SER A 133 -2.15 4.92 -0.56
CA SER A 133 -1.93 4.75 0.88
C SER A 133 -1.90 6.10 1.60
N PRO A 134 -2.58 6.23 2.75
CA PRO A 134 -2.42 7.37 3.65
C PRO A 134 -1.19 7.23 4.56
N ASP A 135 -0.41 6.14 4.44
CA ASP A 135 0.78 5.91 5.26
C ASP A 135 1.81 7.03 5.07
N THR A 136 2.21 7.63 6.19
CA THR A 136 3.22 8.70 6.24
C THR A 136 4.60 8.18 6.62
N SER A 137 4.72 6.89 6.95
CA SER A 137 5.98 6.22 7.25
C SER A 137 6.80 5.91 5.99
N GLY A 138 6.13 5.84 4.83
CA GLY A 138 6.73 5.56 3.53
C GLY A 138 7.01 4.07 3.31
N ARG A 139 6.21 3.19 3.94
CA ARG A 139 6.35 1.73 3.87
C ARG A 139 5.27 1.08 3.05
N ASP A 140 4.19 1.81 2.75
CA ASP A 140 3.15 1.36 1.85
C ASP A 140 3.36 1.82 0.41
N GLU A 141 3.08 0.91 -0.51
CA GLU A 141 3.03 1.19 -1.93
C GLU A 141 1.66 1.66 -2.39
N ASN A 142 1.64 2.71 -3.23
CA ASN A 142 0.42 3.06 -3.93
C ASN A 142 0.12 2.05 -5.05
N LEU A 143 -1.15 1.70 -5.19
CA LEU A 143 -1.67 0.78 -6.20
C LEU A 143 -2.41 1.50 -7.34
N ASP A 144 -2.44 2.85 -7.33
CA ASP A 144 -2.87 3.69 -8.45
C ASP A 144 -1.85 3.73 -9.61
N VAL A 145 -0.70 3.11 -9.38
CA VAL A 145 0.39 2.85 -10.33
C VAL A 145 0.67 1.35 -10.38
N CYS A 146 1.16 0.85 -11.52
CA CYS A 146 1.45 -0.57 -11.64
C CYS A 146 2.54 -1.01 -10.65
N ARG A 147 2.31 -2.12 -9.94
CA ARG A 147 3.25 -2.69 -8.96
C ARG A 147 3.61 -4.13 -9.26
N ASN A 148 4.84 -4.52 -8.99
CA ASN A 148 5.23 -5.93 -9.07
C ASN A 148 4.69 -6.64 -7.83
N VAL A 149 4.11 -7.82 -8.03
CA VAL A 149 3.52 -8.61 -6.95
C VAL A 149 4.41 -9.80 -6.62
N LEU A 150 4.95 -9.78 -5.41
CA LEU A 150 5.70 -10.87 -4.80
C LEU A 150 4.76 -11.76 -4.01
N TRP A 151 5.15 -13.02 -3.88
CA TRP A 151 4.45 -14.00 -3.06
C TRP A 151 5.45 -14.83 -2.26
N ALA A 152 5.08 -15.20 -1.04
CA ALA A 152 5.85 -16.10 -0.20
C ALA A 152 4.96 -16.86 0.77
N PHE A 153 5.34 -18.09 1.14
CA PHE A 153 4.63 -18.87 2.15
C PHE A 153 5.48 -19.99 2.74
N GLY A 154 4.93 -20.63 3.77
CA GLY A 154 5.48 -21.86 4.34
C GLY A 154 6.65 -21.60 5.30
N GLY A 155 6.75 -20.39 5.84
CA GLY A 155 7.57 -20.11 7.03
C GLY A 155 6.76 -20.35 8.30
N THR A 156 7.42 -20.74 9.39
CA THR A 156 6.74 -21.10 10.65
C THR A 156 6.13 -19.88 11.34
N THR A 157 5.04 -20.05 12.08
CA THR A 157 4.46 -19.03 12.96
C THR A 157 4.56 -19.46 14.41
N THR A 158 4.77 -18.50 15.31
CA THR A 158 4.72 -18.73 16.75
C THR A 158 3.79 -17.72 17.39
N PHE A 159 2.76 -18.23 18.06
CA PHE A 159 1.80 -17.45 18.83
C PHE A 159 2.11 -17.55 20.33
N VAL A 160 1.91 -16.45 21.04
CA VAL A 160 1.96 -16.39 22.50
C VAL A 160 0.77 -15.56 22.96
N ASN A 161 -0.16 -16.19 23.68
CA ASN A 161 -1.39 -15.56 24.16
C ASN A 161 -2.25 -14.93 23.05
N GLY A 162 -2.33 -15.57 21.88
CA GLY A 162 -3.07 -15.04 20.73
C GLY A 162 -2.27 -14.13 19.80
N ASP A 163 -1.14 -13.59 20.26
CA ASP A 163 -0.32 -12.66 19.48
C ASP A 163 0.80 -13.38 18.73
N VAL A 164 1.05 -12.99 17.48
CA VAL A 164 2.20 -13.48 16.72
C VAL A 164 3.50 -12.86 17.25
N THR A 165 4.44 -13.71 17.65
CA THR A 165 5.73 -13.27 18.24
C THR A 165 6.94 -13.59 17.38
N ALA A 166 6.83 -14.58 16.49
CA ALA A 166 7.90 -14.92 15.56
C ALA A 166 7.38 -15.44 14.22
N LEU A 167 8.08 -15.05 13.15
CA LEU A 167 7.87 -15.51 11.79
C LEU A 167 9.16 -16.14 11.28
N GLY A 168 9.12 -17.45 11.01
CA GLY A 168 10.22 -18.18 10.39
C GLY A 168 10.35 -17.85 8.90
N GLY A 169 11.52 -18.13 8.31
CA GLY A 169 11.77 -17.88 6.89
C GLY A 169 10.87 -18.72 5.97
N HIS A 170 10.38 -18.12 4.87
CA HIS A 170 9.57 -18.81 3.88
C HIS A 170 10.34 -19.96 3.18
N SER A 171 9.64 -21.05 2.90
CA SER A 171 10.18 -22.16 2.08
C SER A 171 9.89 -21.97 0.59
N ASN A 172 8.80 -21.26 0.25
CA ASN A 172 8.37 -21.01 -1.12
C ASN A 172 8.19 -19.51 -1.35
N ARG A 173 8.62 -19.04 -2.53
CA ARG A 173 8.54 -17.62 -2.90
C ARG A 173 8.63 -17.41 -4.40
N GLY A 174 8.22 -16.24 -4.86
CA GLY A 174 8.47 -15.78 -6.22
C GLY A 174 7.91 -14.39 -6.47
N VAL A 175 7.96 -14.00 -7.74
CA VAL A 175 7.36 -12.78 -8.27
C VAL A 175 6.51 -13.16 -9.48
N PHE A 176 5.33 -12.57 -9.60
CA PHE A 176 4.52 -12.78 -10.80
C PHE A 176 5.18 -12.11 -12.03
N PRO A 177 5.03 -12.70 -13.24
CA PRO A 177 5.63 -12.13 -14.43
C PRO A 177 5.01 -10.78 -14.80
N GLY A 178 3.70 -10.61 -14.56
CA GLY A 178 2.97 -9.35 -14.75
C GLY A 178 2.94 -8.46 -13.51
N GLN A 179 2.66 -7.19 -13.73
CA GLN A 179 2.38 -6.21 -12.68
C GLN A 179 0.89 -6.14 -12.39
N LEU A 180 0.53 -5.84 -11.15
CA LEU A 180 -0.83 -5.44 -10.79
C LEU A 180 -1.04 -4.00 -11.28
N CYS A 181 -1.94 -3.83 -12.23
CA CYS A 181 -2.34 -2.52 -12.76
C CYS A 181 -3.85 -2.36 -12.55
N LEU A 182 -4.27 -1.47 -11.64
CA LEU A 182 -5.68 -1.27 -11.32
C LEU A 182 -6.28 -0.13 -12.14
N CYS A 183 -7.52 -0.30 -12.61
CA CYS A 183 -8.21 0.74 -13.38
C CYS A 183 -8.73 1.85 -12.46
N THR A 184 -7.93 2.90 -12.28
CA THR A 184 -8.31 4.05 -11.47
C THR A 184 -9.29 4.95 -12.20
N ILE A 185 -10.17 5.65 -11.48
CA ILE A 185 -11.15 6.58 -12.07
C ILE A 185 -10.44 7.72 -12.84
N ALA A 186 -9.23 8.09 -12.42
CA ALA A 186 -8.37 9.04 -13.12
C ALA A 186 -7.99 8.58 -14.55
N SER A 187 -7.92 7.27 -14.79
CA SER A 187 -7.69 6.72 -16.12
C SER A 187 -8.85 7.06 -17.07
N THR A 188 -10.10 7.04 -16.60
CA THR A 188 -11.26 7.27 -17.48
C THR A 188 -11.47 8.71 -17.97
N THR A 189 -10.72 9.70 -17.44
CA THR A 189 -10.97 11.12 -17.73
C THR A 189 -10.19 11.67 -18.94
N ALA A 190 -9.31 10.88 -19.57
CA ALA A 190 -8.47 11.34 -20.68
C ALA A 190 -9.16 11.36 -22.06
N THR A 191 -10.49 11.23 -22.14
CA THR A 191 -11.26 11.37 -23.41
C THR A 191 -12.51 12.22 -23.22
N THR A 192 -12.35 13.49 -22.85
CA THR A 192 -13.35 14.52 -23.22
C THR A 192 -12.68 15.48 -24.18
N ALA A 193 -12.88 15.23 -25.48
CA ALA A 193 -12.50 16.16 -26.52
C ALA A 193 -13.19 17.50 -26.24
N THR A 194 -12.40 18.50 -25.84
CA THR A 194 -12.84 19.90 -25.88
C THR A 194 -12.87 20.31 -27.35
N PRO A 195 -14.00 20.72 -27.94
CA PRO A 195 -13.94 21.43 -29.22
C PRO A 195 -13.26 22.77 -28.96
N THR A 196 -12.03 22.90 -29.43
CA THR A 196 -11.32 24.18 -29.50
C THR A 196 -12.07 25.10 -30.47
N MET A 197 -12.99 25.91 -29.95
CA MET A 197 -13.37 27.14 -30.62
C MET A 197 -12.37 28.22 -30.24
N THR A 198 -11.57 28.62 -31.22
CA THR A 198 -10.69 29.78 -31.19
C THR A 198 -11.44 31.04 -30.74
N PRO A 199 -11.08 31.69 -29.62
CA PRO A 199 -11.47 33.06 -29.39
C PRO A 199 -10.43 33.99 -30.03
N THR A 200 -10.85 34.64 -31.12
CA THR A 200 -10.18 35.80 -31.71
C THR A 200 -9.95 36.87 -30.64
N ALA A 201 -8.70 37.26 -30.43
CA ALA A 201 -8.32 38.35 -29.55
C ALA A 201 -8.90 39.68 -30.07
N THR A 202 -9.70 40.36 -29.24
CA THR A 202 -10.02 41.78 -29.41
C THR A 202 -9.52 42.53 -28.19
N THR A 203 -8.51 43.36 -28.41
CA THR A 203 -7.91 44.27 -27.44
C THR A 203 -8.90 45.38 -27.09
N VAL A 204 -9.29 45.50 -25.82
CA VAL A 204 -9.93 46.72 -25.29
C VAL A 204 -9.17 47.17 -24.05
N THR A 205 -8.48 48.28 -24.19
CA THR A 205 -7.80 49.03 -23.14
C THR A 205 -8.84 49.84 -22.35
N ARG A 206 -8.84 49.77 -21.01
CA ARG A 206 -9.24 50.92 -20.18
C ARG A 206 -8.56 50.92 -18.81
N SER A 207 -7.95 52.07 -18.53
CA SER A 207 -7.19 52.41 -17.34
C SER A 207 -8.06 52.75 -16.11
N ALA A 208 -7.43 52.50 -14.96
CA ALA A 208 -7.41 53.23 -13.68
C ALA A 208 -8.72 53.45 -12.88
N THR A 209 -8.67 53.12 -11.58
CA THR A 209 -8.60 54.11 -10.47
C THR A 209 -8.34 53.41 -9.13
N VAL A 210 -7.49 54.03 -8.31
CA VAL A 210 -6.93 53.58 -7.02
C VAL A 210 -7.76 54.16 -5.84
N ILE A 211 -7.43 53.70 -4.63
CA ILE A 211 -7.52 54.31 -3.27
C ILE A 211 -8.72 53.90 -2.34
N PRO A 212 -8.62 53.98 -0.97
CA PRO A 212 -8.24 52.88 -0.06
C PRO A 212 -9.14 52.70 1.21
N SER A 213 -8.68 51.83 2.13
CA SER A 213 -8.68 52.01 3.62
C SER A 213 -9.92 51.66 4.47
N ALA A 214 -9.75 50.69 5.39
CA ALA A 214 -9.91 50.79 6.87
C ALA A 214 -9.85 49.35 7.45
N THR A 215 -8.79 48.92 8.15
CA THR A 215 -8.45 49.08 9.59
C THR A 215 -9.15 48.03 10.49
N PRO A 216 -8.44 47.42 11.47
CA PRO A 216 -8.84 46.17 12.12
C PRO A 216 -9.61 46.41 13.42
N GLU A 217 -10.42 45.44 13.83
CA GLU A 217 -11.05 45.40 15.14
C GLU A 217 -10.54 44.18 15.93
N GLU A 218 -9.89 44.49 17.05
CA GLU A 218 -9.35 43.60 18.07
C GLU A 218 -10.36 43.50 19.24
N THR A 219 -10.02 42.71 20.28
CA THR A 219 -10.49 42.75 21.70
C THR A 219 -11.48 41.63 22.10
N PRO A 220 -11.43 41.08 23.35
CA PRO A 220 -10.29 40.65 24.18
C PRO A 220 -10.44 39.21 24.76
N GLU A 221 -9.39 38.82 25.49
CA GLU A 221 -9.14 37.64 26.32
C GLU A 221 -10.24 37.21 27.31
N THR A 222 -10.19 35.94 27.72
CA THR A 222 -10.52 35.57 29.10
C THR A 222 -9.52 34.54 29.64
N THR A 223 -8.79 34.95 30.68
CA THR A 223 -7.90 34.17 31.53
C THR A 223 -8.65 33.38 32.60
N SER A 224 -8.17 32.18 32.93
CA SER A 224 -8.28 31.49 34.24
C SER A 224 -7.82 30.04 34.07
N SER A 225 -7.10 29.35 34.94
CA SER A 225 -6.30 29.62 36.14
C SER A 225 -5.60 28.27 36.45
N ALA A 226 -4.42 28.36 37.05
CA ALA A 226 -3.54 27.26 37.43
C ALA A 226 -4.14 26.27 38.45
N ALA A 227 -3.60 25.04 38.47
CA ALA A 227 -3.01 24.31 39.62
C ALA A 227 -2.86 22.80 39.27
N SER A 228 -1.64 22.26 39.33
CA SER A 228 -1.14 21.37 40.41
C SER A 228 -1.75 19.95 40.34
N VAL A 229 -1.05 18.82 40.29
CA VAL A 229 0.08 18.39 41.14
C VAL A 229 0.80 17.23 40.45
N ALA A 230 2.10 17.10 40.76
CA ALA A 230 2.98 16.01 40.41
C ALA A 230 2.50 14.62 40.87
N ASN A 231 2.84 13.58 40.10
CA ASN A 231 3.10 12.24 40.62
C ASN A 231 4.32 11.66 39.90
N VAL A 232 5.49 11.94 40.47
CA VAL A 232 6.75 11.25 40.15
C VAL A 232 6.76 9.97 40.99
N ALA A 233 6.44 8.83 40.37
CA ALA A 233 6.68 7.53 40.98
C ALA A 233 8.11 7.08 40.64
N VAL A 234 9.00 7.31 41.60
CA VAL A 234 10.35 6.73 41.64
C VAL A 234 10.21 5.23 41.86
N LEU A 235 10.43 4.42 40.81
CA LEU A 235 10.56 2.97 40.97
C LEU A 235 12.04 2.65 41.17
N THR A 236 12.42 2.53 42.43
CA THR A 236 13.77 2.12 42.88
C THR A 236 14.10 0.72 42.39
N PHE A 237 15.23 0.62 41.67
CA PHE A 237 15.90 -0.63 41.30
C PHE A 237 16.29 -1.42 42.56
N ILE A 238 15.78 -2.65 42.69
CA ILE A 238 16.32 -3.65 43.61
C ILE A 238 17.12 -4.65 42.77
N PHE A 239 18.44 -4.47 42.75
CA PHE A 239 19.37 -5.51 42.33
C PHE A 239 19.57 -6.47 43.51
N ILE A 240 18.98 -7.66 43.44
CA ILE A 240 19.38 -8.78 44.29
C ILE A 240 20.35 -9.63 43.48
N PHE A 241 21.63 -9.45 43.77
CA PHE A 241 22.66 -10.46 43.53
C PHE A 241 22.45 -11.60 44.52
N ILE A 242 22.03 -12.77 44.06
CA ILE A 242 22.31 -14.03 44.76
C ILE A 242 23.28 -14.80 43.86
N ALA A 243 24.56 -14.61 44.15
CA ALA A 243 25.58 -15.59 43.87
C ALA A 243 25.66 -16.50 45.10
N THR A 244 25.25 -17.76 44.97
CA THR A 244 25.89 -18.90 45.64
C THR A 244 25.33 -20.23 45.15
N ILE A 245 26.20 -21.01 44.50
CA ILE A 245 26.46 -22.45 44.77
C ILE A 245 25.34 -23.43 44.40
N PHE A 246 25.34 -23.94 43.16
CA PHE A 246 25.76 -25.31 42.76
C PHE A 246 25.79 -25.42 41.24
#